data_AF-A0A1H7WWP6-F1
#
_entry.id   AF-A0A1H7WWP6-F1
#
_cell.length_a   1.000
_cell.length_b   1.000
_cell.length_c   1.000
_cell.angle_alpha   90.00
_cell.angle_beta   90.00
_cell.angle_gamma   90.00
#
_symmetry.space_group_name_H-M   'P 1'
#
loop_
_entity.id
_entity.type
_entity.pdbx_description
1 polymer ?
#
loop_
_entity_poly.entity_id
_entity_poly.type
_entity_poly.pdbx_seq_one_letter_code
_entity_poly.pdbx_strand_id
1 'polypeptide(L)'
;MKKLFYSLLLLSSATLFAQKNVSAKFAVAGDTVGTVDLFTNSYKNTIEGTRSYKSAAELPQNLKKFSFIADNGLVEYKLKKNQGALDKTTLSDLNNRYGLANGTPVFIDGYEFKNTNLTVFEEMLSKVEVNDSHGLKAISVTTKK
;
A
#
# COMPACT_ATOMS: atom_id res chain seq x y z
N MET A 1 1.00 -11.23 52.67
CA MET A 1 2.22 -11.17 51.83
C MET A 1 1.84 -10.62 50.46
N LYS A 2 2.58 -9.61 50.00
CA LYS A 2 2.48 -9.01 48.66
C LYS A 2 2.68 -10.10 47.60
N LYS A 3 1.99 -9.99 46.45
CA LYS A 3 2.40 -10.39 45.08
C LYS A 3 1.19 -10.88 44.25
N LEU A 4 0.49 -9.97 43.59
CA LEU A 4 -0.37 -10.28 42.44
C LEU A 4 -0.24 -9.19 41.35
N PHE A 5 1.00 -8.83 40.99
CA PHE A 5 1.27 -7.95 39.85
C PHE A 5 2.36 -8.52 38.95
N TYR A 6 2.19 -9.75 38.46
CA TYR A 6 3.14 -10.35 37.52
C TYR A 6 2.44 -11.16 36.41
N SER A 7 1.31 -10.70 35.88
CA SER A 7 0.58 -11.47 34.86
C SER A 7 -0.02 -10.65 33.72
N LEU A 8 0.49 -9.43 33.46
CA LEU A 8 0.06 -8.64 32.31
C LEU A 8 1.23 -8.21 31.43
N LEU A 9 2.07 -9.17 31.01
CA LEU A 9 3.14 -8.92 30.05
C LEU A 9 3.31 -10.12 29.11
N LEU A 10 2.22 -10.51 28.41
CA LEU A 10 2.22 -11.70 27.56
C LEU A 10 1.50 -11.55 26.21
N LEU A 11 1.36 -10.36 25.62
CA LEU A 11 0.72 -10.27 24.29
C LEU A 11 1.22 -9.20 23.31
N SER A 12 2.37 -8.52 23.54
CA SER A 12 2.92 -7.63 22.52
C SER A 12 3.90 -8.35 21.59
N SER A 13 3.52 -9.51 21.04
CA SER A 13 4.16 -10.01 19.80
C SER A 13 3.46 -9.39 18.59
N ALA A 14 3.27 -8.07 18.61
CA ALA A 14 2.92 -7.35 17.40
C ALA A 14 4.17 -7.41 16.53
N THR A 15 4.13 -8.22 15.47
CA THR A 15 5.16 -8.23 14.44
C THR A 15 5.38 -6.79 14.00
N LEU A 16 6.56 -6.24 14.32
CA LEU A 16 6.97 -4.86 14.03
C LEU A 16 7.18 -4.68 12.52
N PHE A 17 6.12 -4.79 11.74
CA PHE A 17 6.11 -4.37 10.36
C PHE A 17 5.45 -3.00 10.32
N ALA A 18 6.28 -1.98 10.07
CA ALA A 18 6.01 -0.57 9.79
C ALA A 18 4.69 0.05 10.34
N GLN A 19 4.81 1.05 11.21
CA GLN A 19 3.67 1.88 11.65
C GLN A 19 3.01 2.57 10.44
N LYS A 20 1.68 2.44 10.32
CA LYS A 20 0.89 3.14 9.29
C LYS A 20 1.24 4.64 9.26
N ASN A 21 1.64 5.13 8.09
CA ASN A 21 1.77 6.54 7.83
C ASN A 21 0.37 7.15 7.69
N VAL A 22 -0.10 7.82 8.73
CA VAL A 22 -1.41 8.48 8.75
C VAL A 22 -1.54 9.62 7.74
N SER A 23 -0.43 10.07 7.14
CA SER A 23 -0.45 11.06 6.05
C SER A 23 -0.40 10.45 4.65
N ALA A 24 -0.36 9.12 4.54
CA ALA A 24 -0.44 8.46 3.24
C ALA A 24 -1.84 8.64 2.65
N LYS A 25 -1.88 9.06 1.39
CA LYS A 25 -3.14 9.24 0.63
C LYS A 25 -3.04 8.45 -0.67
N PHE A 26 -3.70 7.30 -0.68
CA PHE A 26 -3.67 6.41 -1.82
C PHE A 26 -4.63 6.86 -2.93
N ALA A 27 -4.32 6.38 -4.13
CA ALA A 27 -5.13 6.58 -5.31
C ALA A 27 -5.14 5.31 -6.17
N VAL A 28 -6.08 5.22 -7.09
CA VAL A 28 -6.19 4.12 -8.05
C VAL A 28 -6.45 4.64 -9.44
N ALA A 29 -5.93 3.93 -10.45
CA ALA A 29 -6.32 4.10 -11.84
C ALA A 29 -6.70 2.74 -12.41
N GLY A 30 -8.01 2.49 -12.51
CA GLY A 30 -8.55 1.15 -12.71
C GLY A 30 -8.15 0.24 -11.55
N ASP A 31 -7.42 -0.83 -11.87
CA ASP A 31 -7.00 -1.84 -10.90
C ASP A 31 -5.58 -1.64 -10.36
N THR A 32 -4.91 -0.55 -10.74
CA THR A 32 -3.55 -0.23 -10.32
C THR A 32 -3.56 0.80 -9.19
N VAL A 33 -2.88 0.48 -8.09
CA VAL A 33 -2.71 1.36 -6.93
C VAL A 33 -1.53 2.31 -7.14
N GLY A 34 -1.71 3.56 -6.71
CA GLY A 34 -0.70 4.60 -6.63
C GLY A 34 -0.93 5.48 -5.40
N THR A 35 -0.27 6.64 -5.36
CA THR A 35 -0.55 7.69 -4.38
C THR A 35 -1.07 8.93 -5.06
N VAL A 36 -1.78 9.79 -4.33
CA VAL A 36 -2.21 11.10 -4.86
C VAL A 36 -1.00 11.90 -5.33
N ASP A 37 0.09 11.90 -4.56
CA ASP A 37 1.33 12.61 -4.89
C ASP A 37 1.93 12.15 -6.23
N LEU A 38 1.93 10.83 -6.51
CA LEU A 38 2.36 10.29 -7.80
C LEU A 38 1.55 10.90 -8.95
N PHE A 39 0.23 10.93 -8.82
CA PHE A 39 -0.64 11.44 -9.87
C PHE A 39 -0.54 12.96 -10.04
N THR A 40 -0.36 13.72 -8.96
CA THR A 40 -0.26 15.18 -9.04
C THR A 40 1.12 15.67 -9.48
N ASN A 41 2.17 14.90 -9.23
CA ASN A 41 3.55 15.33 -9.47
C ASN A 41 4.15 14.69 -10.73
N SER A 42 4.05 13.37 -10.88
CA SER A 42 4.65 12.65 -12.01
C SER A 42 3.67 12.47 -13.16
N TYR A 43 2.41 12.16 -12.85
CA TYR A 43 1.42 11.78 -13.87
C TYR A 43 0.37 12.86 -14.16
N LYS A 44 0.63 14.13 -13.85
CA LYS A 44 -0.38 15.20 -14.02
C LYS A 44 -0.92 15.30 -15.44
N ASN A 45 -0.05 15.16 -16.44
CA ASN A 45 -0.40 15.32 -17.86
C ASN A 45 -1.12 14.09 -18.44
N THR A 46 -1.19 12.99 -17.68
CA THR A 46 -1.77 11.72 -18.07
C THR A 46 -3.27 11.61 -17.73
N ILE A 47 -3.74 12.47 -16.83
CA ILE A 47 -5.07 12.39 -16.23
C ILE A 47 -6.12 12.99 -17.19
N GLU A 48 -7.21 12.24 -17.38
CA GLU A 48 -8.43 12.64 -18.09
C GLU A 48 -9.53 13.06 -17.11
N GLY A 49 -9.60 12.43 -15.93
CA GLY A 49 -10.61 12.72 -14.92
C GLY A 49 -10.21 12.24 -13.53
N THR A 50 -10.86 12.79 -12.51
CA THR A 50 -10.62 12.42 -11.11
C THR A 50 -11.93 12.35 -10.34
N ARG A 51 -11.99 11.44 -9.38
CA ARG A 51 -13.08 11.32 -8.42
C ARG A 51 -12.52 11.01 -7.04
N SER A 52 -12.94 11.77 -6.04
CA SER A 52 -12.52 11.56 -4.65
C SER A 52 -13.65 10.92 -3.84
N TYR A 53 -13.27 9.98 -2.98
CA TYR A 53 -14.14 9.33 -2.00
C TYR A 53 -13.60 9.63 -0.60
N LYS A 54 -14.45 10.08 0.32
CA LYS A 54 -13.98 10.53 1.64
C LYS A 54 -13.69 9.38 2.60
N SER A 55 -14.28 8.22 2.35
CA SER A 55 -14.13 7.04 3.20
C SER A 55 -14.38 5.74 2.44
N ALA A 56 -13.99 4.61 3.03
CA ALA A 56 -14.29 3.27 2.52
C ALA A 56 -15.80 3.02 2.31
N ALA A 57 -16.66 3.64 3.13
CA ALA A 57 -18.11 3.47 3.04
C ALA A 57 -18.68 4.01 1.71
N GLU A 58 -18.12 5.13 1.22
CA GLU A 58 -18.53 5.80 -0.01
C GLU A 58 -18.02 5.12 -1.30
N LEU A 59 -17.12 4.14 -1.18
CA LEU A 59 -16.56 3.47 -2.35
C LEU A 59 -17.64 2.71 -3.14
N PRO A 60 -17.70 2.84 -4.47
CA PRO A 60 -18.54 2.01 -5.32
C PRO A 60 -18.03 0.56 -5.31
N GLN A 61 -18.87 -0.37 -5.76
CA GLN A 61 -18.62 -1.81 -5.63
C GLN A 61 -17.31 -2.26 -6.29
N ASN A 62 -16.95 -1.68 -7.44
CA ASN A 62 -15.70 -1.98 -8.14
C ASN A 62 -14.44 -1.57 -7.36
N LEU A 63 -14.56 -0.63 -6.42
CA LEU A 63 -13.44 -0.12 -5.62
C LEU A 63 -13.40 -0.68 -4.19
N LYS A 64 -14.40 -1.47 -3.76
CA LYS A 64 -14.45 -2.03 -2.40
C LYS A 64 -13.23 -2.89 -2.06
N LYS A 65 -12.58 -3.51 -3.05
CA LYS A 65 -11.31 -4.23 -2.88
C LYS A 65 -10.16 -3.36 -2.35
N PHE A 66 -10.25 -2.03 -2.49
CA PHE A 66 -9.27 -1.06 -2.00
C PHE A 66 -9.67 -0.39 -0.67
N SER A 67 -10.73 -0.87 -0.01
CA SER A 67 -11.21 -0.24 1.25
C SER A 67 -10.14 -0.19 2.34
N PHE A 68 -9.21 -1.14 2.36
CA PHE A 68 -8.14 -1.25 3.36
C PHE A 68 -7.09 -0.13 3.31
N ILE A 69 -7.03 0.65 2.22
CA ILE A 69 -6.14 1.81 2.05
C ILE A 69 -6.90 3.15 2.01
N ALA A 70 -8.21 3.12 2.28
CA ALA A 70 -9.08 4.30 2.19
C ALA A 70 -9.31 5.00 3.54
N ASP A 71 -8.43 4.76 4.54
CA ASP A 71 -8.50 5.39 5.88
C ASP A 71 -8.51 6.93 5.78
N ASN A 72 -7.77 7.50 4.81
CA ASN A 72 -7.70 8.94 4.52
C ASN A 72 -8.48 9.33 3.24
N GLY A 73 -9.49 8.53 2.89
CA GLY A 73 -10.16 8.57 1.60
C GLY A 73 -9.35 7.90 0.48
N LEU A 74 -9.95 7.85 -0.71
CA LEU A 74 -9.35 7.27 -1.91
C LEU A 74 -9.64 8.19 -3.11
N VAL A 75 -8.66 8.37 -3.99
CA VAL A 75 -8.87 9.09 -5.25
C VAL A 75 -8.78 8.12 -6.42
N GLU A 76 -9.82 8.09 -7.26
CA GLU A 76 -9.79 7.40 -8.54
C GLU A 76 -9.37 8.39 -9.63
N TYR A 77 -8.38 8.01 -10.43
CA TYR A 77 -7.95 8.74 -11.62
C TYR A 77 -8.29 7.94 -12.88
N LYS A 78 -8.87 8.63 -13.85
CA LYS A 78 -9.03 8.13 -15.21
C LYS A 78 -7.86 8.65 -16.04
N LEU A 79 -7.15 7.74 -16.71
CA LEU A 79 -6.01 8.07 -17.57
C LEU A 79 -6.45 8.25 -19.03
N LYS A 80 -5.79 9.15 -19.75
CA LYS A 80 -6.00 9.36 -21.20
C LYS A 80 -5.67 8.08 -21.97
N LYS A 81 -6.48 7.74 -22.98
CA LYS A 81 -6.32 6.50 -23.78
C LYS A 81 -5.02 6.41 -24.58
N ASN A 82 -4.43 7.55 -24.96
CA ASN A 82 -3.24 7.63 -25.82
C ASN A 82 -1.95 7.91 -25.04
N GLN A 83 -2.01 7.81 -23.71
CA GLN A 83 -0.82 7.77 -22.88
C GLN A 83 -0.09 6.45 -23.12
N GLY A 84 1.24 6.50 -23.28
CA GLY A 84 2.06 5.30 -23.26
C GLY A 84 1.82 4.47 -21.98
N ALA A 85 2.21 3.20 -22.01
CA ALA A 85 2.07 2.35 -20.84
C ALA A 85 2.92 2.91 -19.69
N LEU A 86 2.26 3.31 -18.60
CA LEU A 86 2.92 3.63 -17.34
C LEU A 86 3.44 2.33 -16.72
N ASP A 87 4.63 2.37 -16.14
CA ASP A 87 5.28 1.19 -15.56
C ASP A 87 4.53 0.68 -14.33
N LYS A 88 4.30 -0.63 -14.32
CA LYS A 88 3.47 -1.33 -13.35
C LYS A 88 4.10 -2.66 -12.99
N THR A 89 3.95 -3.08 -11.74
CA THR A 89 4.37 -4.39 -11.24
C THR A 89 3.28 -4.97 -10.36
N THR A 90 3.17 -6.29 -10.32
CA THR A 90 2.43 -6.95 -9.22
C THR A 90 3.28 -6.93 -7.95
N LEU A 91 2.63 -7.03 -6.80
CA LEU A 91 3.35 -7.17 -5.52
C LEU A 91 4.01 -8.55 -5.39
N SER A 92 3.48 -9.58 -6.04
CA SER A 92 4.15 -10.88 -6.15
C SER A 92 5.46 -10.81 -6.95
N ASP A 93 5.48 -10.06 -8.06
CA ASP A 93 6.72 -9.84 -8.83
C ASP A 93 7.72 -9.02 -8.02
N LEU A 94 7.24 -8.05 -7.24
CA LEU A 94 8.07 -7.33 -6.29
C LEU A 94 8.68 -8.29 -5.25
N ASN A 95 7.90 -9.19 -4.66
CA ASN A 95 8.42 -10.22 -3.75
C ASN A 95 9.51 -11.09 -4.40
N ASN A 96 9.27 -11.58 -5.61
CA ASN A 96 10.23 -12.40 -6.34
C ASN A 96 11.55 -11.69 -6.58
N ARG A 97 11.52 -10.39 -6.95
CA ARG A 97 12.73 -9.58 -7.15
C ARG A 97 13.63 -9.52 -5.91
N TYR A 98 13.04 -9.64 -4.72
CA TYR A 98 13.76 -9.63 -3.44
C TYR A 98 13.89 -11.03 -2.81
N GLY A 99 13.61 -12.10 -3.57
CA GLY A 99 13.78 -13.48 -3.12
C GLY A 99 12.78 -13.91 -2.03
N LEU A 100 11.62 -13.27 -1.94
CA LEU A 100 10.54 -13.65 -1.04
C LEU A 100 9.48 -14.49 -1.76
N ALA A 101 8.70 -15.26 -1.01
CA ALA A 101 7.58 -16.00 -1.58
C ALA A 101 6.53 -15.05 -2.19
N ASN A 102 5.92 -15.46 -3.32
CA ASN A 102 4.91 -14.69 -4.04
C ASN A 102 3.80 -14.12 -3.16
N GLY A 103 3.33 -14.91 -2.18
CA GLY A 103 2.22 -14.56 -1.29
C GLY A 103 2.63 -13.76 -0.04
N THR A 104 3.91 -13.39 0.11
CA THR A 104 4.37 -12.62 1.26
C THR A 104 3.71 -11.24 1.26
N PRO A 105 3.04 -10.81 2.35
CA PRO A 105 2.46 -9.47 2.41
C PRO A 105 3.51 -8.38 2.18
N VAL A 106 3.12 -7.33 1.46
CA VAL A 106 3.95 -6.14 1.24
C VAL A 106 3.38 -4.99 2.05
N PHE A 107 4.22 -4.26 2.75
CA PHE A 107 3.82 -3.08 3.52
C PHE A 107 4.15 -1.83 2.71
N ILE A 108 3.17 -0.98 2.40
CA ILE A 108 3.40 0.29 1.70
C ILE A 108 2.97 1.43 2.61
N ASP A 109 3.92 2.28 3.00
CA ASP A 109 3.74 3.32 4.01
C ASP A 109 3.07 2.79 5.30
N GLY A 110 3.41 1.56 5.69
CA GLY A 110 2.84 0.86 6.85
C GLY A 110 1.44 0.26 6.65
N TYR A 111 0.85 0.36 5.46
CA TYR A 111 -0.38 -0.37 5.11
C TYR A 111 -0.03 -1.77 4.61
N GLU A 112 -0.69 -2.79 5.16
CA GLU A 112 -0.46 -4.18 4.78
C GLU A 112 -1.26 -4.56 3.52
N PHE A 113 -0.56 -4.92 2.45
CA PHE A 113 -1.13 -5.46 1.22
C PHE A 113 -1.02 -6.98 1.22
N LYS A 114 -2.07 -7.65 1.72
CA LYS A 114 -2.15 -9.12 1.76
C LYS A 114 -2.38 -9.77 0.39
N ASN A 115 -3.12 -9.08 -0.49
CA ASN A 115 -3.35 -9.56 -1.85
C ASN A 115 -2.18 -9.15 -2.75
N THR A 116 -1.26 -10.08 -2.98
CA THR A 116 -0.05 -9.79 -3.76
C THR A 116 -0.28 -9.77 -5.28
N ASN A 117 -1.46 -10.20 -5.74
CA ASN A 117 -1.87 -10.05 -7.14
C ASN A 117 -2.25 -8.59 -7.50
N LEU A 118 -2.32 -7.70 -6.50
CA LEU A 118 -2.56 -6.28 -6.76
C LEU A 118 -1.40 -5.68 -7.55
N THR A 119 -1.76 -4.85 -8.52
CA THR A 119 -0.80 -4.09 -9.33
C THR A 119 -0.58 -2.71 -8.70
N VAL A 120 0.68 -2.28 -8.67
CA VAL A 120 1.10 -0.95 -8.24
C VAL A 120 1.87 -0.26 -9.37
N PHE A 121 1.87 1.07 -9.39
CA PHE A 121 2.77 1.82 -10.28
C PHE A 121 4.21 1.74 -9.76
N GLU A 122 5.17 1.38 -10.61
CA GLU A 122 6.57 1.21 -10.15
C GLU A 122 7.16 2.51 -9.58
N GLU A 123 6.79 3.66 -10.16
CA GLU A 123 7.27 4.97 -9.72
C GLU A 123 6.82 5.34 -8.29
N MET A 124 5.78 4.68 -7.74
CA MET A 124 5.39 4.89 -6.33
C MET A 124 6.37 4.23 -5.34
N LEU A 125 7.21 3.31 -5.79
CA LEU A 125 8.09 2.49 -4.94
C LEU A 125 9.41 3.21 -4.64
N SER A 126 9.34 4.38 -4.01
CA SER A 126 10.50 5.28 -3.79
C SER A 126 11.65 4.62 -3.02
N LYS A 127 11.36 3.93 -1.91
CA LYS A 127 12.34 3.15 -1.14
C LYS A 127 11.74 1.78 -0.83
N VAL A 128 12.49 0.72 -1.13
CA VAL A 128 12.07 -0.67 -0.90
C VAL A 128 13.10 -1.35 0.00
N GLU A 129 12.64 -1.94 1.10
CA GLU A 129 13.47 -2.61 2.09
C GLU A 129 12.90 -3.98 2.43
N VAL A 130 13.77 -4.96 2.66
CA VAL A 130 13.37 -6.26 3.22
C VAL A 130 13.59 -6.20 4.72
N ASN A 131 12.48 -6.18 5.47
CA ASN A 131 12.51 -6.18 6.92
C ASN A 131 12.44 -7.63 7.43
N ASP A 132 13.29 -7.97 8.40
CA ASP A 132 13.31 -9.26 9.08
C ASP A 132 12.89 -9.06 10.53
N SER A 133 11.80 -9.70 10.94
CA SER A 133 11.38 -9.77 12.34
C SER A 133 11.31 -11.23 12.76
N HIS A 134 12.29 -11.67 13.54
CA HIS A 134 12.34 -13.02 14.10
C HIS A 134 12.27 -14.14 13.02
N GLY A 135 12.92 -13.92 11.87
CA GLY A 135 12.95 -14.86 10.75
C GLY A 135 11.77 -14.72 9.78
N LEU A 136 10.81 -13.85 10.07
CA LEU A 136 9.75 -13.47 9.14
C LEU A 136 10.23 -12.26 8.33
N LYS A 137 10.40 -12.46 7.03
CA LYS A 137 10.80 -11.42 6.08
C LYS A 137 9.60 -10.87 5.32
N ALA A 138 9.52 -9.55 5.20
CA ALA A 138 8.52 -8.87 4.38
C ALA A 138 9.12 -7.63 3.72
N ILE A 139 8.58 -7.27 2.55
CA ILE A 139 8.94 -6.00 1.91
C ILE A 139 8.21 -4.85 2.59
N SER A 140 8.93 -3.77 2.86
CA SER A 140 8.38 -2.48 3.22
C SER A 140 8.76 -1.43 2.18
N VAL A 141 7.77 -0.68 1.73
CA VAL A 141 7.89 0.37 0.72
C VAL A 141 7.55 1.70 1.38
N THR A 142 8.40 2.70 1.17
CA THR A 142 8.06 4.10 1.42
C THR A 142 7.76 4.77 0.10
N THR A 143 6.64 5.49 -0.02
CA THR A 143 6.24 6.12 -1.29
C THR A 143 6.70 7.57 -1.43
N LYS A 144 6.94 8.26 -0.31
CA LYS A 144 7.51 9.60 -0.31
C LYS A 144 9.03 9.53 -0.49
N LYS A 145 9.60 10.51 -1.21
CA LYS A 145 11.04 10.77 -1.24
C LYS A 145 11.42 11.69 -0.09
#